data_AF-A0A7K4BKL4-F1
#
_entry.id   AF-A0A7K4BKL4-F1
#
_cell.length_a   1.000
_cell.length_b   1.000
_cell.length_c   1.000
_cell.angle_alpha   90.00
_cell.angle_beta   90.00
_cell.angle_gamma   90.00
#
_symmetry.space_group_name_H-M   'P 1'
#
loop_
_entity.id
_entity.type
_entity.pdbx_description
1 polymer ?
#
loop_
_entity_poly.entity_id
_entity_poly.type
_entity_poly.pdbx_seq_one_letter_code
_entity_poly.pdbx_strand_id
1 'polypeptide(L)'
;MKSITIKGAREHNLKDLSVELPRDQLIVLTGVSGSGKSTLAFDTIYAEGQRRYVESLSAYARQFLGLMRKPDVDSIDGLSPAISIEQKTTSKNPRSTVGTVTE
;
A
#
# COMPACT_ATOMS: atom_id res chain seq x y z
N MET A 1 17.02 -9.98 -0.47
CA MET A 1 16.64 -9.31 0.79
C MET A 1 15.59 -10.16 1.49
N LYS A 2 15.74 -10.46 2.79
CA LYS A 2 14.87 -11.42 3.50
C LYS A 2 13.65 -10.77 4.21
N SER A 3 13.61 -9.44 4.32
CA SER A 3 12.57 -8.72 5.06
C SER A 3 12.17 -7.41 4.36
N ILE A 4 10.98 -6.91 4.71
CA ILE A 4 10.48 -5.55 4.45
C ILE A 4 10.73 -4.75 5.72
N THR A 5 11.53 -3.70 5.64
CA THR A 5 11.84 -2.84 6.80
C THR A 5 11.17 -1.50 6.62
N ILE A 6 10.33 -1.10 7.56
CA ILE A 6 9.72 0.24 7.62
C ILE A 6 10.37 0.99 8.78
N LYS A 7 10.84 2.22 8.54
CA LYS A 7 11.42 3.09 9.56
C LYS A 7 10.70 4.43 9.63
N GLY A 8 10.36 4.82 10.85
CA GLY A 8 9.77 6.12 11.17
C GLY A 8 8.46 6.40 10.45
N ALA A 9 7.53 5.44 10.41
CA ALA A 9 6.21 5.67 9.83
C ALA A 9 5.38 6.58 10.75
N ARG A 10 4.89 7.69 10.18
CA ARG A 10 4.16 8.76 10.88
C ARG A 10 2.87 9.17 10.18
N GLU A 11 2.45 8.43 9.15
CA GLU A 11 1.17 8.68 8.49
C GLU A 11 0.02 8.61 9.51
N HIS A 12 -0.93 9.54 9.40
CA HIS A 12 -2.06 9.72 10.32
C HIS A 12 -1.68 9.71 11.81
N ASN A 13 -1.98 8.63 12.53
CA ASN A 13 -1.77 8.50 13.97
C ASN A 13 -0.62 7.54 14.34
N LEU A 14 0.18 7.12 13.36
CA LEU A 14 1.39 6.35 13.62
C LEU A 14 2.40 7.21 14.38
N LYS A 15 3.03 6.61 15.38
CA LYS A 15 3.93 7.30 16.32
C LYS A 15 5.38 6.93 16.05
N ASP A 16 5.90 7.37 14.91
CA ASP A 16 7.28 7.10 14.46
C ASP A 16 7.62 5.59 14.48
N LEU A 17 6.68 4.80 13.94
CA LEU A 17 6.74 3.34 14.03
C LEU A 17 7.84 2.78 13.12
N SER A 18 8.71 1.95 13.70
CA SER A 18 9.67 1.15 12.94
C SER A 18 9.37 -0.34 13.14
N VAL A 19 9.26 -1.09 12.04
CA VAL A 19 8.92 -2.51 12.07
C VAL A 19 9.63 -3.25 10.94
N GLU A 20 10.07 -4.47 11.24
CA GLU A 20 10.61 -5.39 10.26
C GLU A 20 9.64 -6.56 10.06
N LEU A 21 9.30 -6.83 8.80
CA LEU A 21 8.35 -7.86 8.40
C LEU A 21 9.06 -8.91 7.54
N PRO A 22 8.90 -10.22 7.81
CA PRO A 22 9.53 -11.26 6.99
C PRO A 22 8.89 -11.31 5.59
N ARG A 23 9.70 -11.36 4.53
CA ARG A 23 9.18 -11.51 3.16
C ARG A 23 8.65 -12.91 2.93
N ASP A 24 7.77 -13.02 1.94
CA ASP A 24 7.20 -14.29 1.45
C ASP A 24 6.45 -15.06 2.55
N GLN A 25 5.84 -14.31 3.48
CA GLN A 25 5.03 -14.82 4.57
C GLN A 25 3.63 -14.20 4.54
N LEU A 26 2.65 -14.93 5.08
CA LEU A 26 1.35 -14.36 5.41
C LEU A 26 1.48 -13.54 6.70
N ILE A 27 1.51 -12.22 6.56
CA ILE A 27 1.57 -11.29 7.69
C ILE A 27 0.17 -10.80 8.02
N VAL A 28 -0.21 -10.90 9.29
CA VAL A 28 -1.50 -10.41 9.79
C VAL A 28 -1.28 -9.23 10.73
N LEU A 29 -1.86 -8.08 10.40
CA LEU A 29 -1.89 -6.91 11.28
C LEU A 29 -3.15 -6.96 12.16
N THR A 30 -2.97 -7.01 13.47
CA THR A 30 -4.06 -7.10 14.45
C THR A 30 -4.00 -5.96 15.48
N GLY A 31 -5.09 -5.74 16.21
CA GLY A 31 -5.24 -4.67 17.19
C GLY A 31 -6.60 -3.97 17.16
N VAL A 32 -6.89 -3.16 18.18
CA VAL A 32 -8.17 -2.44 18.35
C VAL A 32 -8.48 -1.48 17.20
N SER A 33 -9.76 -1.15 16.97
CA SER A 33 -10.15 -0.15 15.97
C SER A 33 -9.41 1.18 16.21
N GLY A 34 -8.98 1.84 15.14
CA GLY A 34 -8.21 3.10 15.21
C GLY A 34 -6.73 2.95 15.61
N SER A 35 -6.21 1.74 15.84
CA SER A 35 -4.81 1.54 16.24
C SER A 35 -3.74 1.82 15.16
N GLY A 36 -4.14 2.27 13.97
CA GLY A 36 -3.21 2.52 12.85
C GLY A 36 -2.91 1.33 11.93
N LYS A 37 -3.64 0.20 12.04
CA LYS A 37 -3.44 -0.98 11.16
C LYS A 37 -3.61 -0.64 9.69
N SER A 38 -4.76 -0.04 9.34
CA SER A 38 -5.08 0.34 7.96
C SER A 38 -4.12 1.41 7.46
N THR A 39 -3.74 2.35 8.33
CA THR A 39 -2.73 3.35 8.03
C THR A 39 -1.37 2.75 7.67
N LEU A 40 -0.90 1.77 8.44
CA LEU A 40 0.34 1.08 8.13
C LEU A 40 0.22 0.26 6.83
N ALA A 41 -0.87 -0.49 6.66
CA ALA A 41 -1.06 -1.38 5.52
C ALA A 41 -1.29 -0.64 4.20
N PHE A 42 -2.28 0.25 4.18
CA PHE A 42 -2.79 0.88 2.97
C PHE A 42 -2.12 2.24 2.72
N ASP A 43 -2.17 3.13 3.72
CA ASP A 43 -1.71 4.51 3.55
C ASP A 43 -0.19 4.62 3.56
N THR A 44 0.53 3.61 4.08
CA THR A 44 2.00 3.58 4.13
C THR A 44 2.60 2.53 3.20
N ILE A 45 2.43 1.24 3.49
CA ILE A 45 3.10 0.15 2.76
C ILE A 45 2.59 0.06 1.32
N TYR A 46 1.26 -0.03 1.12
CA TYR A 46 0.68 -0.11 -0.21
C TYR A 46 0.92 1.16 -1.02
N ALA A 47 0.67 2.34 -0.44
CA ALA A 47 0.91 3.62 -1.10
C ALA A 47 2.35 3.74 -1.65
N GLU A 48 3.35 3.41 -0.83
CA GLU A 48 4.76 3.44 -1.25
C GLU A 48 5.06 2.36 -2.30
N GLY A 49 4.48 1.16 -2.17
CA GLY A 49 4.67 0.06 -3.13
C GLY A 49 4.10 0.39 -4.51
N GLN A 50 2.92 1.01 -4.56
CA GLN A 50 2.30 1.50 -5.79
C GLN A 50 3.12 2.66 -6.39
N ARG A 51 3.55 3.62 -5.56
CA ARG A 51 4.36 4.78 -6.00
C ARG A 51 5.65 4.33 -6.68
N ARG A 52 6.42 3.44 -6.04
CA ARG A 52 7.67 2.89 -6.59
C ARG A 52 7.45 2.09 -7.88
N TYR A 53 6.35 1.37 -7.98
CA TYR A 53 6.01 0.66 -9.20
C TYR A 53 5.76 1.63 -10.37
N VAL A 54 4.99 2.69 -10.15
CA VAL A 54 4.74 3.71 -11.17
C VAL A 54 6.02 4.50 -11.52
N GLU A 55 6.93 4.72 -10.57
CA GLU A 55 8.27 5.28 -10.83
C GLU A 55 9.11 4.46 -11.81
N SER A 56 8.91 3.15 -11.83
CA SER A 56 9.60 2.25 -12.75
C SER A 56 9.04 2.27 -14.18
N LEU A 57 7.86 2.88 -14.39
CA LEU A 57 7.20 3.01 -15.69
C LEU A 57 7.77 4.18 -16.52
N SER A 58 7.16 4.43 -17.68
CA SER A 58 7.60 5.44 -18.64
C SER A 58 7.73 6.84 -18.04
N ALA A 59 8.57 7.68 -18.63
CA ALA A 59 8.74 9.08 -18.22
C ALA A 59 7.41 9.87 -18.21
N TYR A 60 6.47 9.49 -19.07
CA TYR A 60 5.11 10.03 -19.08
C TYR A 60 4.29 9.60 -17.86
N ALA A 61 4.33 8.32 -17.47
CA ALA A 61 3.67 7.83 -16.26
C ALA A 61 4.18 8.56 -15.00
N ARG A 62 5.46 8.96 -14.99
CA ARG A 62 6.04 9.74 -13.89
C ARG A 62 5.42 11.13 -13.71
N GLN A 63 4.83 11.73 -14.75
CA GLN A 63 4.12 13.01 -14.61
C GLN A 63 2.91 12.89 -13.67
N PHE A 64 2.30 11.71 -13.59
CA PHE A 64 1.19 11.43 -12.67
C PHE A 64 1.62 11.09 -11.25
N LEU A 65 2.92 10.82 -11.00
CA LEU A 65 3.42 10.56 -9.64
C LEU A 65 3.32 11.78 -8.73
N GLY A 66 3.47 12.99 -9.28
CA GLY A 66 3.33 14.23 -8.50
C GLY A 66 1.95 14.41 -7.87
N LEU A 67 0.95 13.67 -8.37
CA LEU A 67 -0.40 13.61 -7.80
C LEU A 67 -0.54 12.59 -6.66
N MET A 68 0.38 11.61 -6.56
CA MET A 68 0.37 10.63 -5.50
C MET A 68 1.14 11.17 -4.29
N ARG A 69 0.42 11.41 -3.20
CA ARG A 69 1.01 11.83 -1.94
C ARG A 69 1.98 10.76 -1.44
N LYS A 70 3.25 11.13 -1.24
CA LYS A 70 4.24 10.28 -0.59
C LYS A 70 3.85 10.12 0.88
N PRO A 71 3.82 8.89 1.44
CA PRO A 71 3.55 8.70 2.86
C PRO A 71 4.64 9.31 3.72
N ASP A 72 4.28 9.79 4.91
CA ASP A 72 5.24 10.26 5.90
C ASP A 72 5.94 9.07 6.57
N VAL A 73 7.11 8.72 6.03
CA VAL A 73 7.98 7.63 6.48
C VAL A 73 9.43 7.97 6.13
N ASP A 74 10.38 7.59 6.99
CA ASP A 74 11.80 7.86 6.73
C ASP A 74 12.34 6.96 5.62
N SER A 75 12.14 5.66 5.74
CA SER A 75 12.49 4.70 4.70
C SER A 75 11.62 3.45 4.73
N ILE A 76 11.48 2.85 3.55
CA ILE A 76 10.96 1.49 3.41
C ILE A 76 11.92 0.72 2.50
N ASP A 77 12.45 -0.39 2.98
CA ASP A 77 13.40 -1.23 2.24
C ASP A 77 12.82 -2.61 1.99
N GLY A 78 13.21 -3.24 0.88
CA GLY A 78 12.75 -4.59 0.53
C GLY A 78 11.28 -4.68 0.12
N LEU A 79 10.62 -3.57 -0.23
CA LEU A 79 9.22 -3.54 -0.65
C LEU A 79 9.04 -4.01 -2.12
N SER A 80 8.12 -4.93 -2.36
CA SER A 80 7.65 -5.30 -3.71
C SER A 80 6.66 -4.25 -4.25
N PRO A 81 6.40 -4.22 -5.58
CA PRO A 81 5.15 -3.66 -6.09
C PRO A 81 3.95 -4.21 -5.28
N ALA A 82 3.06 -3.32 -4.88
CA ALA A 82 1.95 -3.65 -3.98
C ALA A 82 0.60 -3.57 -4.69
N ILE A 83 -0.32 -4.45 -4.32
CA ILE A 83 -1.72 -4.48 -4.80
C ILE A 83 -2.62 -4.48 -3.56
N SER A 84 -3.54 -3.54 -3.49
CA SER A 84 -4.59 -3.51 -2.46
C SER A 84 -5.79 -4.34 -2.92
N ILE A 85 -6.19 -5.31 -2.11
CA ILE A 85 -7.48 -6.00 -2.27
C ILE A 85 -8.36 -5.56 -1.11
N GLU A 86 -9.29 -4.65 -1.40
CA GLU A 86 -10.19 -4.06 -0.41
C GLU A 86 -11.64 -4.42 -0.75
N GLN A 87 -12.48 -4.45 0.26
CA GLN A 87 -13.93 -4.46 0.06
C GLN A 87 -14.40 -3.05 -0.34
N LYS A 88 -14.08 -2.62 -1.57
CA LYS A 88 -14.71 -1.43 -2.15
C LYS A 88 -16.14 -1.77 -2.56
N THR A 89 -17.04 -0.79 -2.42
CA THR A 89 -18.45 -0.93 -2.82
C THR A 89 -18.54 -1.49 -4.22
N THR A 90 -19.31 -2.58 -4.39
CA THR A 90 -19.53 -3.19 -5.70
C THR A 90 -20.11 -2.17 -6.67
N SER A 91 -19.51 -2.07 -7.87
CA SER A 91 -20.02 -1.20 -8.93
C SER A 91 -21.46 -1.59 -9.25
N LYS A 92 -22.39 -0.64 -9.11
CA LYS A 92 -23.82 -0.84 -9.41
C LYS A 92 -24.12 -0.64 -10.90
N ASN A 93 -23.15 -0.86 -11.78
CA ASN A 93 -23.39 -0.77 -13.22
C ASN A 93 -24.28 -1.95 -13.65
N PRO A 94 -25.48 -1.70 -14.20
CA PRO A 94 -26.41 -2.76 -14.61
C PRO A 94 -25.87 -3.67 -15.72
N ARG A 95 -24.77 -3.30 -16.38
CA ARG A 95 -24.05 -4.12 -17.37
C ARG A 95 -22.85 -4.88 -16.78
N SER A 96 -22.60 -4.76 -15.48
CA SER A 96 -21.54 -5.49 -14.78
C SER A 96 -22.10 -6.81 -14.25
N THR A 97 -21.51 -7.93 -14.67
CA THR A 97 -21.82 -9.27 -14.17
C THR A 97 -20.54 -9.91 -13.67
N VAL A 98 -20.63 -11.08 -13.02
CA VAL A 98 -19.42 -11.84 -12.65
C VAL A 98 -18.59 -12.16 -13.89
N GLY A 99 -19.25 -12.56 -15.00
CA GLY A 99 -18.57 -12.88 -16.26
C GLY A 99 -17.75 -11.71 -16.80
N THR A 100 -18.32 -10.49 -16.81
CA THR A 100 -17.60 -9.32 -17.36
C THR A 100 -16.48 -8.78 -16.47
N VAL A 101 -16.43 -9.19 -15.20
CA VAL A 101 -15.36 -8.79 -14.26
C VAL A 101 -14.21 -9.80 -14.26
N THR A 102 -14.46 -11.05 -14.66
CA THR A 102 -13.47 -12.14 -14.67
C THR A 102 -12.89 -12.45 -16.05
N GLU A 103 -13.46 -11.92 -17.14
CA GLU A 103 -12.84 -11.91 -18.48
C GLU A 103 -11.68 -10.92 -18.56
#